data_AF-A0A2A4HIK7-F1
#
_entry.id   AF-A0A2A4HIK7-F1
#
_cell.length_a   1.000
_cell.length_b   1.000
_cell.length_c   1.000
_cell.angle_alpha   90.00
_cell.angle_beta   90.00
_cell.angle_gamma   90.00
#
_symmetry.space_group_name_H-M   'P 1'
#
loop_
_entity.id
_entity.type
_entity.pdbx_description
1 polymer ?
#
loop_
_entity_poly.entity_id
_entity_poly.type
_entity_poly.pdbx_seq_one_letter_code
_entity_poly.pdbx_strand_id
1 'polypeptide(L)'
;AYYVMRVGKLPLVPYHIPGDPKLGDAVRGLAGQHSAVLLANHGPVVAGKNLEAAVYATEELEETAKLYLLLRGENPRGLTPEQVAELEARFPRD
;
A
#
# COMPACT_ATOMS: atom_id res chain seq x y z
N ALA A 1 11.40 0.82 -5.73
CA ALA A 1 12.11 0.02 -4.71
C ALA A 1 11.47 0.21 -3.34
N TYR A 2 11.45 1.43 -2.77
CA TYR A 2 10.89 1.70 -1.44
C TYR A 2 9.42 1.30 -1.27
N TYR A 3 8.58 1.46 -2.30
CA TYR A 3 7.21 0.95 -2.28
C TYR A 3 7.14 -0.55 -1.92
N VAL A 4 7.99 -1.39 -2.54
CA VAL A 4 8.05 -2.83 -2.23
C VAL A 4 8.48 -3.08 -0.79
N MET A 5 9.46 -2.30 -0.31
CA MET A 5 10.04 -2.45 1.03
C MET A 5 9.10 -1.99 2.14
N ARG A 6 8.30 -0.94 1.92
CA ARG A 6 7.51 -0.26 2.96
C ARG A 6 6.00 -0.53 2.88
N VAL A 7 5.45 -0.70 1.68
CA VAL A 7 4.02 -0.91 1.43
C VAL A 7 3.77 -2.34 0.95
N GLY A 8 4.42 -2.71 -0.16
CA GLY A 8 4.24 -3.99 -0.84
C GLY A 8 2.87 -4.12 -1.50
N LYS A 9 2.13 -5.20 -1.19
CA LYS A 9 0.81 -5.44 -1.81
C LYS A 9 -0.28 -4.56 -1.19
N LEU A 10 -0.94 -3.77 -2.02
CA LEU A 10 -2.04 -2.86 -1.64
C LEU A 10 -3.40 -3.38 -2.18
N PRO A 11 -4.21 -4.08 -1.37
CA PRO A 11 -5.56 -4.48 -1.77
C PRO A 11 -6.51 -3.28 -1.86
N LEU A 12 -7.43 -3.34 -2.83
CA LEU A 12 -8.53 -2.38 -2.98
C LEU A 12 -9.79 -2.92 -2.32
N VAL A 13 -10.26 -2.26 -1.28
CA VAL A 13 -11.53 -2.55 -0.61
C VAL A 13 -12.67 -1.91 -1.42
N PRO A 14 -13.78 -2.64 -1.70
CA PRO A 14 -14.96 -2.08 -2.34
C PRO A 14 -15.49 -0.83 -1.63
N TYR A 15 -16.28 -0.04 -2.33
CA TYR A 15 -16.88 1.15 -1.74
C TYR A 15 -17.87 0.77 -0.63
N HIS A 16 -17.68 1.38 0.53
CA HIS A 16 -18.63 1.41 1.64
C HIS A 16 -18.82 2.87 2.05
N ILE A 17 -20.02 3.25 2.50
CA ILE A 17 -20.25 4.61 2.98
C ILE A 17 -19.41 4.88 4.26
N PRO A 18 -18.87 6.10 4.47
CA PRO A 18 -18.17 6.42 5.71
C PRO A 18 -19.00 6.09 6.95
N GLY A 19 -18.42 5.35 7.89
CA GLY A 19 -19.09 4.93 9.13
C GLY A 19 -19.87 3.60 9.02
N ASP A 20 -19.92 2.96 7.85
CA ASP A 20 -20.50 1.61 7.71
C ASP A 20 -19.67 0.57 8.47
N PRO A 21 -20.24 -0.21 9.41
CA PRO A 21 -19.54 -1.29 10.09
C PRO A 21 -18.91 -2.32 9.14
N LYS A 22 -19.51 -2.54 7.96
CA LYS A 22 -18.98 -3.47 6.95
C LYS A 22 -17.61 -3.07 6.42
N LEU A 23 -17.30 -1.76 6.43
CA LEU A 23 -15.96 -1.28 6.10
C LEU A 23 -14.93 -1.79 7.11
N GLY A 24 -15.28 -1.72 8.40
CA GLY A 24 -14.44 -2.23 9.49
C GLY A 24 -14.20 -3.74 9.36
N ASP A 25 -15.23 -4.50 9.00
CA ASP A 25 -15.11 -5.95 8.78
C ASP A 25 -14.22 -6.29 7.57
N ALA A 26 -14.38 -5.54 6.46
CA ALA A 26 -13.55 -5.72 5.27
C ALA A 26 -12.07 -5.41 5.54
N VAL A 27 -11.78 -4.31 6.26
CA VAL A 27 -10.41 -3.97 6.66
C VAL A 27 -9.85 -5.01 7.64
N ARG A 28 -10.66 -5.49 8.59
CA ARG A 28 -10.25 -6.53 9.56
C ARG A 28 -9.84 -7.84 8.87
N GLY A 29 -10.53 -8.23 7.80
CA GLY A 29 -10.18 -9.42 7.02
C GLY A 29 -8.80 -9.35 6.33
N LEU A 30 -8.28 -8.12 6.13
CA LEU A 30 -6.97 -7.86 5.51
C LEU A 30 -5.87 -7.57 6.55
N ALA A 31 -6.26 -7.36 7.81
CA ALA A 31 -5.34 -7.06 8.89
C ALA A 31 -4.36 -8.21 9.14
N GLY A 32 -3.09 -7.87 9.37
CA GLY A 32 -2.02 -8.85 9.60
C GLY A 32 -1.45 -9.50 8.32
N GLN A 33 -2.12 -9.33 7.17
CA GLN A 33 -1.59 -9.77 5.86
C GLN A 33 -1.04 -8.58 5.05
N HIS A 34 -1.60 -7.38 5.29
CA HIS A 34 -1.24 -6.15 4.61
C HIS A 34 -1.06 -5.01 5.61
N SER A 35 0.01 -4.22 5.45
CA SER A 35 0.26 -3.00 6.22
C SER A 35 -0.51 -1.79 5.69
N ALA A 36 -1.04 -1.86 4.47
CA ALA A 36 -1.83 -0.80 3.86
C ALA A 36 -2.99 -1.38 3.05
N VAL A 37 -4.11 -0.66 3.00
CA VAL A 37 -5.27 -0.96 2.16
C VAL A 37 -5.76 0.32 1.50
N LEU A 38 -6.26 0.23 0.27
CA LEU A 38 -6.90 1.35 -0.43
C LEU A 38 -8.42 1.20 -0.36
N LEU A 39 -9.12 2.22 0.10
CA LEU A 39 -10.57 2.24 0.17
C LEU A 39 -11.12 2.96 -1.08
N ALA A 40 -11.96 2.27 -1.85
CA ALA A 40 -12.50 2.85 -3.08
C ALA A 40 -13.22 4.18 -2.81
N ASN A 41 -12.82 5.23 -3.53
CA ASN A 41 -13.36 6.59 -3.41
C ASN A 41 -13.24 7.23 -2.01
N HIS A 42 -12.29 6.79 -1.19
CA HIS A 42 -12.05 7.33 0.15
C HIS A 42 -10.59 7.74 0.37
N GLY A 43 -9.67 6.82 0.08
CA GLY A 43 -8.26 6.99 0.36
C GLY A 43 -7.66 5.78 1.06
N PRO A 44 -6.40 5.87 1.48
CA PRO A 44 -5.70 4.75 2.09
C PRO A 44 -5.92 4.66 3.61
N VAL A 45 -5.78 3.45 4.13
CA VAL A 45 -5.55 3.18 5.55
C VAL A 45 -4.24 2.44 5.67
N VAL A 46 -3.31 2.98 6.46
CA VAL A 46 -1.95 2.45 6.62
C VAL A 46 -1.68 2.22 8.11
N ALA A 47 -1.11 1.06 8.41
CA ALA A 47 -0.68 0.65 9.75
C ALA A 47 0.84 0.43 9.77
N GLY A 48 1.43 0.66 10.94
CA GLY A 48 2.85 0.44 11.19
C GLY A 48 3.09 0.11 12.66
N LYS A 49 4.30 -0.37 12.99
CA LYS A 49 4.70 -0.74 14.36
C LYS A 49 4.62 0.43 15.35
N ASN A 50 4.76 1.64 14.84
CA ASN A 50 4.63 2.90 15.57
C ASN A 50 4.10 3.97 14.61
N LEU A 51 3.75 5.13 15.16
CA LEU A 51 3.17 6.22 14.38
C LEU A 51 4.10 6.70 13.26
N GLU A 52 5.40 6.82 13.53
CA GLU A 52 6.39 7.27 12.57
C GLU A 52 6.50 6.32 11.37
N ALA A 53 6.52 5.00 11.61
CA ALA A 53 6.51 3.99 10.56
C ALA A 53 5.24 4.06 9.70
N ALA A 54 4.07 4.29 10.31
CA ALA A 54 2.81 4.45 9.58
C ALA A 54 2.82 5.70 8.70
N VAL A 55 3.36 6.81 9.21
CA VAL A 55 3.51 8.07 8.45
C VAL A 55 4.44 7.85 7.26
N TYR A 56 5.63 7.29 7.46
CA TYR A 56 6.57 7.05 6.37
C TYR A 56 6.03 6.10 5.30
N ALA A 57 5.30 5.06 5.71
CA ALA A 57 4.65 4.16 4.75
C ALA A 57 3.54 4.87 3.97
N THR A 58 2.81 5.81 4.61
CA THR A 58 1.79 6.64 3.95
C THR A 58 2.41 7.60 2.95
N GLU A 59 3.50 8.28 3.30
CA GLU A 59 4.21 9.19 2.38
C GLU A 59 4.71 8.45 1.12
N GLU A 60 5.27 7.26 1.32
CA GLU A 60 5.80 6.43 0.23
C GLU A 60 4.71 5.85 -0.67
N LEU A 61 3.55 5.50 -0.09
CA LEU A 61 2.35 5.14 -0.84
C LEU A 61 1.93 6.29 -1.76
N GLU A 62 1.85 7.50 -1.22
CA GLU A 62 1.29 8.67 -1.93
C GLU A 62 2.23 9.23 -2.99
N GLU A 63 3.53 9.28 -2.71
CA GLU A 63 4.52 9.64 -3.74
C GLU A 63 4.58 8.60 -4.86
N THR A 64 4.44 7.29 -4.54
CA THR A 64 4.36 6.26 -5.58
C THR A 64 3.07 6.38 -6.40
N ALA A 65 1.93 6.65 -5.77
CA ALA A 65 0.66 6.87 -6.47
C ALA A 65 0.74 8.09 -7.40
N LYS A 66 1.33 9.19 -6.93
CA LYS A 66 1.59 10.38 -7.73
C LYS A 66 2.50 10.08 -8.93
N LEU A 67 3.61 9.37 -8.73
CA LEU A 67 4.48 8.94 -9.82
C LEU A 67 3.73 8.08 -10.84
N TYR A 68 2.93 7.11 -10.37
CA TYR A 68 2.09 6.28 -11.24
C TYR A 68 1.13 7.11 -12.09
N LEU A 69 0.48 8.11 -11.51
CA LEU A 69 -0.43 9.01 -12.22
C LEU A 69 0.31 9.91 -13.22
N LEU A 70 1.47 10.46 -12.85
CA LEU A 70 2.28 11.31 -13.71
C LEU A 70 2.87 10.56 -14.91
N LEU A 71 3.21 9.29 -14.71
CA LEU A 71 3.78 8.40 -15.74
C LEU A 71 2.70 7.63 -16.51
N ARG A 72 1.42 7.91 -16.28
CA ARG A 72 0.32 7.20 -16.94
C ARG A 72 0.32 7.50 -18.44
N GLY A 73 0.51 6.45 -19.25
CA GLY A 73 0.63 6.56 -20.71
C GLY A 73 2.08 6.63 -21.20
N GLU A 74 3.04 6.67 -20.28
CA GLU A 74 4.48 6.59 -20.57
C GLU A 74 5.00 5.15 -20.44
N ASN A 75 6.28 4.94 -20.78
CA ASN A 75 6.97 3.65 -20.63
C ASN A 75 8.09 3.69 -19.56
N PRO A 76 7.75 3.83 -18.27
CA PRO A 76 8.75 3.86 -17.21
C PRO A 76 9.42 2.50 -17.02
N ARG A 77 10.71 2.52 -16.70
CA ARG A 77 11.45 1.30 -16.34
C ARG A 77 11.03 0.82 -14.95
N GLY A 78 10.26 -0.26 -14.91
CA GLY A 78 9.89 -0.95 -13.68
C GLY A 78 11.00 -1.85 -13.12
N LEU A 79 10.79 -2.35 -11.91
CA LEU A 79 11.58 -3.45 -11.35
C LEU A 79 11.17 -4.76 -12.02
N THR A 80 12.14 -5.66 -12.23
CA THR A 80 11.84 -7.03 -12.65
C THR A 80 11.29 -7.85 -11.48
N PRO A 81 10.57 -8.96 -11.75
CA PRO A 81 10.11 -9.86 -10.68
C PRO A 81 11.23 -10.35 -9.76
N GLU A 82 12.42 -10.62 -10.32
CA GLU A 82 13.59 -11.06 -9.55
C GLU A 82 14.11 -9.97 -8.61
N GLN A 83 14.12 -8.71 -9.07
CA GLN A 83 14.50 -7.57 -8.23
C GLN A 83 13.48 -7.31 -7.13
N VAL A 84 12.18 -7.51 -7.40
CA VAL A 84 11.13 -7.43 -6.37
C VAL A 84 11.35 -8.53 -5.33
N ALA A 85 11.59 -9.77 -5.75
CA ALA A 85 11.84 -10.90 -4.85
C ALA A 85 13.10 -10.69 -3.99
N GLU A 86 14.18 -10.13 -4.56
CA GLU A 86 15.38 -9.76 -3.80
C GLU A 86 15.07 -8.75 -2.69
N LEU A 87 14.28 -7.71 -3.01
CA LEU A 87 13.86 -6.71 -2.03
C LEU A 87 13.00 -7.31 -0.93
N GLU A 88 12.03 -8.17 -1.28
CA GLU A 88 11.17 -8.84 -0.30
C GLU A 88 11.95 -9.78 0.63
N ALA A 89 12.97 -10.46 0.11
CA ALA A 89 13.84 -11.33 0.91
C ALA A 89 14.77 -10.55 1.85
N ARG A 90 15.32 -9.42 1.39
CA ARG A 90 16.27 -8.60 2.15
C ARG A 90 15.59 -7.68 3.16
N PHE A 91 14.37 -7.23 2.86
CA PHE A 91 13.57 -6.33 3.69
C PHE A 91 12.22 -6.98 4.00
N PRO A 92 12.19 -8.03 4.85
CA PRO A 92 10.95 -8.66 5.22
C PRO A 92 10.05 -7.64 5.93
N ARG A 93 8.78 -7.61 5.53
CA ARG A 93 7.75 -6.82 6.20
C ARG A 93 7.29 -7.61 7.43
N ASP A 94 7.20 -6.93 8.56
CA ASP A 94 6.75 -7.48 9.84
C ASP A 94 5.22 -7.61 9.93
#